data_AF-A0AAN9LL90-F1
#
_entry.id   AF-A0AAN9LL90-F1
#
_cell.length_a   1.000
_cell.length_b   1.000
_cell.length_c   1.000
_cell.angle_alpha   90.00
_cell.angle_beta   90.00
_cell.angle_gamma   90.00
#
_symmetry.space_group_name_H-M   'P 1'
#
loop_
_entity.id
_entity.type
_entity.pdbx_description
1 polymer ?
#
loop_
_entity_poly.entity_id
_entity_poly.type
_entity_poly.pdbx_seq_one_letter_code
_entity_poly.pdbx_strand_id
1 'polypeptide(L)'
;MAATLTLLKLQILPNKSKPLPLPLPRPSTSKLVPFPSKLNIPKSSQKFHILDQNINSLKPAFLSLTAIAFPFLLESKDAFAVGGEFGILEGRSFALIHPIVMASLFFYTLWAGYLGWQWRRVRTIQNDINELKKQVKPTPVTPDGKSVEASPSPVELQIQQLTEERKELIKGSYKDRHFNAGSILLAFGVLESVGGGVNTWFRTGKLFPGPHLFAGAAITILWALAAALVPSMQKGSETARNLHIALNALNVLLFVWQIPTGIEIVLKVFEFTNWP
;
A
#
# COMPACT_ATOMS: atom_id res chain seq x y z
N MET A 1 4.48 34.29 53.42
CA MET A 1 5.38 35.33 52.90
C MET A 1 4.97 35.63 51.47
N ALA A 2 4.65 36.89 51.21
CA ALA A 2 4.17 37.41 49.94
C ALA A 2 5.32 38.00 49.12
N ALA A 3 5.25 37.93 47.79
CA ALA A 3 5.46 39.06 46.87
C ALA A 3 5.32 38.59 45.41
N THR A 4 4.17 38.89 44.82
CA THR A 4 3.90 39.05 43.39
C THR A 4 4.49 40.36 42.87
N LEU A 5 4.93 40.41 41.61
CA LEU A 5 4.79 41.60 40.75
C LEU A 5 4.56 41.21 39.27
N THR A 6 3.37 41.57 38.81
CA THR A 6 2.84 41.75 37.43
C THR A 6 3.57 42.92 36.72
N LEU A 7 3.43 43.31 35.44
CA LEU A 7 2.29 43.42 34.51
C LEU A 7 2.86 44.00 33.18
N LEU A 8 2.35 43.62 32.00
CA LEU A 8 1.78 44.58 31.02
C LEU A 8 1.07 43.83 29.88
N LYS A 9 -0.26 43.89 29.88
CA LYS A 9 -1.15 43.50 28.78
C LYS A 9 -1.95 44.75 28.44
N LEU A 10 -1.82 45.25 27.21
CA LEU A 10 -2.53 46.44 26.76
C LEU A 10 -3.91 46.04 26.21
N GLN A 11 -4.97 46.61 26.78
CA GLN A 11 -6.32 46.68 26.20
C GLN A 11 -6.65 48.15 25.99
N ILE A 12 -7.26 48.50 24.84
CA ILE A 12 -7.94 49.78 24.63
C ILE A 12 -9.39 49.51 24.20
N LEU A 13 -10.27 50.34 24.77
CA LEU A 13 -11.70 50.25 25.05
C LEU A 13 -12.68 50.20 23.83
N PRO A 14 -13.96 49.86 24.08
CA PRO A 14 -15.06 49.95 23.10
C PRO A 14 -15.84 51.27 23.23
N ASN A 15 -16.49 51.71 22.13
CA ASN A 15 -17.47 52.80 22.16
C ASN A 15 -18.90 52.24 22.04
N LYS A 16 -19.79 52.61 22.96
CA LYS A 16 -21.22 52.30 22.98
C LYS A 16 -22.03 53.58 22.80
N SER A 17 -22.99 53.56 21.89
CA SER A 17 -24.20 54.38 21.96
C SER A 17 -25.44 53.51 21.63
N LYS A 18 -26.55 53.78 22.31
CA LYS A 18 -27.90 53.14 22.30
C LYS A 18 -28.94 54.30 22.32
N PRO A 19 -30.29 54.11 22.28
CA PRO A 19 -31.22 53.07 21.72
C PRO A 19 -32.50 53.66 21.01
N LEU A 20 -33.36 52.91 20.27
CA LEU A 20 -34.77 52.40 20.56
C LEU A 20 -35.58 52.34 19.20
N PRO A 21 -36.80 51.74 19.02
CA PRO A 21 -37.32 50.38 19.27
C PRO A 21 -38.19 49.70 18.11
N LEU A 22 -38.30 48.35 18.12
CA LEU A 22 -39.38 47.40 17.65
C LEU A 22 -39.88 47.38 16.16
N PRO A 23 -40.60 46.33 15.64
CA PRO A 23 -40.95 44.99 16.18
C PRO A 23 -40.65 43.77 15.23
N LEU A 24 -40.72 42.55 15.76
CA LEU A 24 -40.75 41.26 15.02
C LEU A 24 -42.17 40.89 14.53
N PRO A 25 -42.28 40.03 13.49
CA PRO A 25 -43.09 38.83 13.65
C PRO A 25 -42.42 37.52 13.15
N ARG A 26 -43.08 36.41 13.55
CA ARG A 26 -42.68 34.99 13.68
C ARG A 26 -42.88 34.15 12.38
N PRO A 27 -42.61 32.82 12.37
CA PRO A 27 -42.08 32.08 11.22
C PRO A 27 -43.14 31.23 10.50
N SER A 28 -42.77 30.60 9.38
CA SER A 28 -43.60 29.55 8.79
C SER A 28 -42.77 28.36 8.31
N THR A 29 -43.27 27.18 8.69
CA THR A 29 -42.82 25.83 8.38
C THR A 29 -43.80 25.17 7.41
N SER A 30 -43.33 24.44 6.40
CA SER A 30 -44.07 23.35 5.73
C SER A 30 -43.07 22.50 4.92
N LYS A 31 -42.82 21.21 5.24
CA LYS A 31 -43.59 19.97 4.99
C LYS A 31 -43.65 19.52 3.51
N LEU A 32 -42.78 18.54 3.19
CA LEU A 32 -43.00 17.22 2.56
C LEU A 32 -44.22 16.98 1.62
N VAL A 33 -43.95 16.40 0.43
CA VAL A 33 -44.41 15.07 -0.12
C VAL A 33 -44.41 15.08 -1.68
N PRO A 34 -44.13 13.94 -2.38
CA PRO A 34 -43.61 13.84 -3.76
C PRO A 34 -44.63 13.31 -4.79
N PHE A 35 -44.35 13.37 -6.11
CA PHE A 35 -45.08 12.63 -7.18
C PHE A 35 -44.34 12.80 -8.55
N PRO A 36 -44.60 12.01 -9.62
CA PRO A 36 -44.30 10.60 -9.84
C PRO A 36 -43.47 10.30 -11.13
N SER A 37 -43.19 9.03 -11.31
CA SER A 37 -42.77 8.33 -12.53
C SER A 37 -43.79 8.39 -13.68
N LYS A 38 -43.29 8.58 -14.91
CA LYS A 38 -43.68 7.93 -16.20
C LYS A 38 -43.26 8.81 -17.39
N LEU A 39 -42.34 8.33 -18.22
CA LEU A 39 -42.21 8.83 -19.60
C LEU A 39 -42.56 7.70 -20.56
N ASN A 40 -43.70 7.88 -21.25
CA ASN A 40 -44.19 7.02 -22.32
C ASN A 40 -43.31 7.19 -23.57
N ILE A 41 -42.90 6.07 -24.16
CA ILE A 41 -42.37 6.01 -25.53
C ILE A 41 -43.50 5.53 -26.44
N PRO A 42 -43.89 6.28 -27.48
CA PRO A 42 -44.51 5.71 -28.67
C PRO A 42 -43.57 5.78 -29.88
N LYS A 43 -43.56 4.67 -30.63
CA LYS A 43 -42.96 4.46 -31.95
C LYS A 43 -43.54 5.42 -33.01
N SER A 44 -42.70 5.92 -33.91
CA SER A 44 -43.06 6.03 -35.34
C SER A 44 -41.84 6.28 -36.23
N SER A 45 -41.56 5.28 -37.08
CA SER A 45 -41.18 5.36 -38.49
C SER A 45 -40.11 6.36 -38.95
N GLN A 46 -38.92 5.81 -39.26
CA GLN A 46 -38.30 6.03 -40.56
C GLN A 46 -37.33 4.89 -40.89
N LYS A 47 -37.75 4.06 -41.87
CA LYS A 47 -36.91 3.08 -42.55
C LYS A 47 -35.99 3.79 -43.54
N PHE A 48 -34.75 3.34 -43.56
CA PHE A 48 -33.90 3.12 -44.74
C PHE A 48 -33.80 4.25 -45.77
N HIS A 49 -32.72 5.04 -45.71
CA HIS A 49 -31.99 5.41 -46.92
C HIS A 49 -30.54 5.90 -46.69
N ILE A 50 -29.73 5.28 -45.83
CA ILE A 50 -28.26 5.50 -45.86
C ILE A 50 -27.55 4.20 -45.52
N LEU A 51 -27.59 3.24 -46.44
CA LEU A 51 -26.70 2.08 -46.44
C LEU A 51 -26.47 1.67 -47.88
N ASP A 52 -25.93 2.59 -48.68
CA ASP A 52 -25.40 2.25 -50.01
C ASP A 52 -24.46 3.34 -50.51
N GLN A 53 -23.23 3.36 -50.00
CA GLN A 53 -22.03 3.74 -50.74
C GLN A 53 -20.78 3.54 -49.85
N ASN A 54 -19.78 2.88 -50.42
CA ASN A 54 -18.43 2.63 -49.90
C ASN A 54 -18.14 1.38 -49.05
N ILE A 55 -18.87 0.29 -49.29
CA ILE A 55 -18.27 -1.05 -49.17
C ILE A 55 -17.41 -1.29 -50.42
N ASN A 56 -16.16 -0.81 -50.43
CA ASN A 56 -15.12 -1.24 -51.39
C ASN A 56 -13.68 -0.95 -50.93
N SER A 57 -13.41 -0.70 -49.64
CA SER A 57 -12.08 -0.31 -49.17
C SER A 57 -11.48 -1.21 -48.07
N LEU A 58 -11.87 -2.47 -47.95
CA LEU A 58 -11.33 -3.34 -46.90
C LEU A 58 -11.03 -4.76 -47.41
N LYS A 59 -9.76 -4.97 -47.80
CA LYS A 59 -9.02 -6.24 -47.72
C LYS A 59 -7.52 -5.95 -47.49
N PRO A 60 -6.74 -6.94 -46.99
CA PRO A 60 -5.86 -6.74 -45.85
C PRO A 60 -4.39 -6.53 -46.26
N ALA A 61 -3.72 -5.59 -45.61
CA ALA A 61 -2.27 -5.55 -45.57
C ALA A 61 -1.79 -6.10 -44.22
N PHE A 62 -1.74 -7.44 -44.11
CA PHE A 62 -0.81 -8.08 -43.18
C PHE A 62 0.59 -7.86 -43.75
N LEU A 63 1.24 -6.77 -43.35
CA LEU A 63 2.67 -6.55 -43.59
C LEU A 63 3.32 -6.09 -42.28
N SER A 64 3.99 -7.05 -41.64
CA SER A 64 5.19 -6.91 -40.82
C SER A 64 5.38 -5.59 -40.08
N LEU A 65 4.68 -5.43 -38.95
CA LEU A 65 5.01 -4.40 -37.95
C LEU A 65 6.05 -4.94 -36.95
N THR A 66 7.08 -5.63 -37.44
CA THR A 66 8.14 -6.23 -36.61
C THR A 66 9.55 -5.94 -37.12
N ALA A 67 9.71 -5.12 -38.17
CA ALA A 67 11.00 -4.93 -38.85
C ALA A 67 11.56 -3.48 -38.86
N ILE A 68 11.02 -2.55 -38.07
CA ILE A 68 11.59 -1.18 -37.95
C ILE A 68 12.03 -0.83 -36.51
N ALA A 69 11.73 -1.67 -35.52
CA ALA A 69 12.22 -1.48 -34.14
C ALA A 69 13.50 -2.29 -33.82
N PHE A 70 14.12 -2.96 -34.80
CA PHE A 70 15.24 -3.87 -34.55
C PHE A 70 16.67 -3.28 -34.63
N PRO A 71 16.95 -2.05 -35.12
CA PRO A 71 18.26 -1.43 -34.90
C PRO A 71 18.35 -0.59 -33.61
N PHE A 72 17.23 -0.26 -32.96
CA PHE A 72 17.26 0.54 -31.72
C PHE A 72 17.43 -0.27 -30.43
N LEU A 73 17.53 -1.60 -30.54
CA LEU A 73 17.76 -2.50 -29.41
C LEU A 73 19.24 -2.91 -29.24
N LEU A 74 20.14 -2.44 -30.12
CA LEU A 74 21.56 -2.86 -30.14
C LEU A 74 22.58 -1.72 -30.14
N GLU A 75 22.17 -0.50 -29.78
CA GLU A 75 23.11 0.61 -29.62
C GLU A 75 22.91 1.30 -28.27
N SER A 76 23.22 0.58 -27.18
CA SER A 76 23.48 1.18 -25.87
C SER A 76 24.87 1.81 -25.85
N LYS A 77 25.17 2.70 -26.81
CA LYS A 77 26.37 3.53 -26.73
C LYS A 77 26.12 4.62 -25.70
N ASP A 78 26.89 4.50 -24.63
CA ASP A 78 27.44 5.58 -23.84
C ASP A 78 26.43 6.49 -23.14
N ALA A 79 26.05 6.03 -21.96
CA ALA A 79 25.41 6.82 -20.93
C ALA A 79 26.46 7.60 -20.13
N PHE A 80 27.14 8.56 -20.76
CA PHE A 80 28.04 9.46 -20.05
C PHE A 80 27.25 10.43 -19.16
N ALA A 81 27.86 10.84 -18.03
CA ALA A 81 27.41 11.93 -17.17
C ALA A 81 26.96 13.13 -18.01
N VAL A 82 25.88 13.82 -17.64
CA VAL A 82 25.39 15.04 -18.33
C VAL A 82 26.35 16.20 -18.09
N GLY A 83 27.60 16.08 -18.54
CA GLY A 83 28.60 17.16 -18.55
C GLY A 83 28.88 17.89 -17.23
N GLY A 84 28.32 17.46 -16.09
CA GLY A 84 28.35 18.20 -14.82
C GLY A 84 27.23 19.24 -14.63
N GLU A 85 26.16 19.24 -15.44
CA GLU A 85 25.05 20.22 -15.35
C GLU A 85 24.32 20.20 -13.99
N PHE A 86 24.18 19.03 -13.38
CA PHE A 86 23.50 18.81 -12.09
C PHE A 86 24.48 18.58 -10.92
N GLY A 87 25.79 18.73 -11.14
CA GLY A 87 26.81 18.66 -10.08
C GLY A 87 26.79 17.36 -9.27
N ILE A 88 26.60 17.45 -7.95
CA ILE A 88 26.63 16.29 -7.01
C ILE A 88 25.55 15.25 -7.37
N LEU A 89 24.44 15.65 -7.98
CA LEU A 89 23.36 14.74 -8.36
C LEU A 89 23.77 13.80 -9.51
N GLU A 90 24.86 14.11 -10.21
CA GLU A 90 25.44 13.22 -11.23
C GLU A 90 26.50 12.26 -10.65
N GLY A 91 26.98 12.56 -9.45
CA GLY A 91 28.11 11.91 -8.81
C GLY A 91 27.81 10.50 -8.30
N ARG A 92 28.89 9.76 -8.06
CA ARG A 92 28.82 8.37 -7.58
C ARG A 92 28.12 8.25 -6.23
N SER A 93 28.33 9.18 -5.29
CA SER A 93 27.64 9.14 -3.99
C SER A 93 26.13 9.14 -4.12
N PHE A 94 25.58 10.00 -4.99
CA PHE A 94 24.13 10.07 -5.21
C PHE A 94 23.62 8.83 -5.98
N ALA A 95 24.41 8.31 -6.92
CA ALA A 95 24.10 7.08 -7.64
C ALA A 95 23.98 5.84 -6.71
N LEU A 96 24.78 5.79 -5.64
CA LEU A 96 24.81 4.68 -4.68
C LEU A 96 23.73 4.74 -3.60
N ILE A 97 22.97 5.84 -3.47
CA ILE A 97 21.83 5.91 -2.53
C ILE A 97 20.81 4.82 -2.85
N HIS A 98 20.38 4.74 -4.10
CA HIS A 98 19.37 3.77 -4.53
C HIS A 98 19.72 2.32 -4.18
N PRO A 99 20.89 1.76 -4.56
CA PRO A 99 21.22 0.37 -4.22
C PRO A 99 21.33 0.12 -2.71
N ILE A 100 21.81 1.09 -1.92
CA ILE A 100 21.85 0.97 -0.45
C ILE A 100 20.44 0.92 0.14
N VAL A 101 19.57 1.84 -0.31
CA VAL A 101 18.18 1.89 0.15
C VAL A 101 17.42 0.65 -0.31
N MET A 102 17.64 0.16 -1.53
CA MET A 102 17.02 -1.08 -2.04
C MET A 102 17.40 -2.30 -1.21
N ALA A 103 18.66 -2.45 -0.83
CA ALA A 103 19.09 -3.51 0.09
C ALA A 103 18.40 -3.37 1.45
N SER A 104 18.31 -2.14 1.98
CA SER A 104 17.63 -1.86 3.26
C SER A 104 16.13 -2.18 3.19
N LEU A 105 15.45 -1.76 2.13
CA LEU A 105 14.03 -2.01 1.88
C LEU A 105 13.75 -3.51 1.69
N PHE A 106 14.67 -4.27 1.10
CA PHE A 106 14.53 -5.72 0.98
C PHE A 106 14.46 -6.38 2.36
N PHE A 107 15.44 -6.13 3.23
CA PHE A 107 15.42 -6.68 4.60
C PHE A 107 14.23 -6.16 5.42
N TYR A 108 13.88 -4.89 5.24
CA TYR A 108 12.71 -4.30 5.89
C TYR A 108 11.39 -4.95 5.41
N THR A 109 11.30 -5.33 4.14
CA THR A 109 10.16 -6.09 3.58
C THR A 109 10.04 -7.46 4.22
N LEU A 110 11.16 -8.19 4.38
CA LEU A 110 11.16 -9.48 5.09
C LEU A 110 10.71 -9.34 6.55
N TRP A 111 11.19 -8.30 7.23
CA TRP A 111 10.77 -7.98 8.59
C TRP A 111 9.28 -7.61 8.68
N ALA A 112 8.77 -6.80 7.75
CA ALA A 112 7.35 -6.48 7.67
C ALA A 112 6.51 -7.75 7.43
N GLY A 113 6.99 -8.66 6.59
CA GLY A 113 6.42 -10.00 6.38
C GLY A 113 6.35 -10.82 7.67
N TYR A 114 7.43 -10.83 8.45
CA TYR A 114 7.45 -11.47 9.77
C TYR A 114 6.40 -10.88 10.72
N LEU A 115 6.27 -9.54 10.80
CA LEU A 115 5.24 -8.92 11.64
C LEU A 115 3.81 -9.31 11.19
N GLY A 116 3.59 -9.38 9.87
CA GLY A 116 2.32 -9.82 9.30
C GLY A 116 2.01 -11.29 9.62
N TRP A 117 3.04 -12.14 9.60
CA TRP A 117 2.93 -13.54 10.01
C TRP A 117 2.56 -13.69 11.50
N GLN A 118 3.21 -12.94 12.39
CA GLN A 118 2.88 -12.94 13.82
C GLN A 118 1.44 -12.49 14.07
N TRP A 119 0.97 -11.45 13.36
CA TRP A 119 -0.43 -11.03 13.43
C TRP A 119 -1.40 -12.09 12.89
N ARG A 120 -1.03 -12.84 11.85
CA ARG A 120 -1.81 -13.99 11.39
C ARG A 120 -1.87 -15.08 12.46
N ARG A 121 -0.74 -15.39 13.11
CA ARG A 121 -0.64 -16.42 14.16
C ARG A 121 -1.56 -16.13 15.35
N VAL A 122 -1.66 -14.88 15.80
CA VAL A 122 -2.61 -14.47 16.87
C VAL A 122 -4.06 -14.88 16.56
N ARG A 123 -4.46 -14.81 15.29
CA ARG A 123 -5.82 -15.14 14.84
C ARG A 123 -6.00 -16.65 14.68
N THR A 124 -5.03 -17.33 14.07
CA THR A 124 -5.14 -18.77 13.82
C THR A 124 -5.08 -19.58 15.11
N ILE A 125 -4.24 -19.21 16.08
CA ILE A 125 -4.21 -19.88 17.39
C ILE A 125 -5.58 -19.89 18.06
N GLN A 126 -6.34 -18.80 17.95
CA GLN A 126 -7.68 -18.76 18.55
C GLN A 126 -8.62 -19.81 17.93
N ASN A 127 -8.48 -20.07 16.63
CA ASN A 127 -9.23 -21.13 15.95
C ASN A 127 -8.78 -22.50 16.44
N ASP A 128 -7.46 -22.75 16.50
CA ASP A 128 -6.87 -23.99 17.00
C ASP A 128 -7.35 -24.31 18.43
N ILE A 129 -7.34 -23.32 19.33
CA ILE A 129 -7.86 -23.44 20.70
C ILE A 129 -9.34 -23.81 20.70
N ASN A 130 -10.16 -23.15 19.87
CA ASN A 130 -11.59 -23.41 19.81
C ASN A 130 -11.90 -24.82 19.28
N GLU A 131 -11.09 -25.33 18.36
CA GLU A 131 -11.22 -26.70 17.84
C GLU A 131 -10.79 -27.74 18.88
N LEU A 132 -9.67 -27.53 19.57
CA LEU A 132 -9.22 -28.41 20.65
C LEU A 132 -10.22 -28.45 21.82
N LYS A 133 -10.81 -27.31 22.19
CA LYS A 133 -11.87 -27.26 23.21
C LYS A 133 -13.10 -28.09 22.86
N LYS A 134 -13.42 -28.29 21.58
CA LYS A 134 -14.52 -29.17 21.17
C LYS A 134 -14.19 -30.66 21.36
N GLN A 135 -12.90 -31.00 21.41
CA GLN A 135 -12.44 -32.39 21.58
C GLN A 135 -12.38 -32.79 23.06
N VAL A 136 -12.32 -31.83 23.99
CA VAL A 136 -12.39 -32.08 25.43
C VAL A 136 -13.84 -32.45 25.78
N LYS A 137 -14.07 -33.72 26.13
CA LYS A 137 -15.36 -34.15 26.70
C LYS A 137 -15.60 -33.43 28.03
N PRO A 138 -16.83 -32.98 28.34
CA PRO A 138 -17.13 -32.40 29.64
C PRO A 138 -16.83 -33.43 30.74
N THR A 139 -16.00 -33.03 31.71
CA THR A 139 -15.69 -33.83 32.89
C THR A 139 -16.99 -34.17 33.63
N PRO A 140 -17.28 -35.45 33.94
CA PRO A 140 -18.43 -35.80 34.78
C PRO A 140 -18.27 -35.11 36.14
N VAL A 141 -19.20 -34.24 36.50
CA VAL A 141 -19.31 -33.66 37.83
C VAL A 141 -19.89 -34.72 38.77
N THR A 142 -19.11 -35.13 39.78
CA THR A 142 -19.60 -35.93 40.90
C THR A 142 -20.57 -35.08 41.75
N PRO A 143 -21.63 -35.64 42.35
CA PRO A 143 -22.64 -34.89 43.12
C PRO A 143 -22.10 -34.00 44.26
N ASP A 144 -20.88 -34.24 44.72
CA ASP A 144 -20.25 -33.53 45.85
C ASP A 144 -19.35 -32.34 45.46
N GLY A 145 -19.33 -31.91 44.19
CA GLY A 145 -18.70 -30.66 43.77
C GLY A 145 -17.17 -30.58 43.90
N LYS A 146 -16.50 -31.66 44.30
CA LYS A 146 -15.04 -31.72 44.42
C LYS A 146 -14.43 -32.22 43.10
N SER A 147 -13.81 -31.29 42.36
CA SER A 147 -13.01 -31.61 41.18
C SER A 147 -11.85 -32.51 41.59
N VAL A 148 -11.81 -33.74 41.07
CA VAL A 148 -10.63 -34.59 41.19
C VAL A 148 -9.52 -33.91 40.40
N GLU A 149 -8.43 -33.58 41.06
CA GLU A 149 -7.22 -32.99 40.47
C GLU A 149 -6.52 -34.07 39.63
N ALA A 150 -7.11 -34.40 38.49
CA ALA A 150 -6.48 -35.22 37.47
C ALA A 150 -5.44 -34.36 36.74
N SER A 151 -4.24 -34.90 36.52
CA SER A 151 -3.25 -34.25 35.66
C SER A 151 -3.91 -33.85 34.33
N PRO A 152 -3.71 -32.61 33.86
CA PRO A 152 -4.35 -32.14 32.64
C PRO A 152 -4.02 -33.10 31.50
N SER A 153 -5.06 -33.53 30.79
CA SER A 153 -4.91 -34.36 29.60
C SER A 153 -3.98 -33.67 28.60
N PRO A 154 -3.30 -34.41 27.71
CA PRO A 154 -2.40 -33.82 26.71
C PRO A 154 -3.06 -32.69 25.89
N VAL A 155 -4.37 -32.78 25.63
CA VAL A 155 -5.16 -31.77 24.93
C VAL A 155 -5.34 -30.51 25.78
N GLU A 156 -5.58 -30.64 27.08
CA GLU A 156 -5.68 -29.49 28.00
C GLU A 156 -4.33 -28.77 28.16
N LEU A 157 -3.21 -29.51 28.23
CA LEU A 157 -1.87 -28.94 28.21
C LEU A 157 -1.62 -28.15 26.91
N GLN A 158 -2.02 -28.69 25.76
CA GLN A 158 -1.88 -27.99 24.47
C GLN A 158 -2.73 -26.72 24.41
N ILE A 159 -3.97 -26.75 24.93
CA ILE A 159 -4.82 -25.56 25.03
C ILE A 159 -4.17 -24.50 25.92
N GLN A 160 -3.58 -24.89 27.05
CA GLN A 160 -2.86 -23.97 27.94
C GLN A 160 -1.66 -23.34 27.23
N GLN A 161 -0.82 -24.14 26.59
CA GLN A 161 0.36 -23.66 25.84
C GLN A 161 -0.03 -22.67 24.74
N LEU A 162 -1.01 -23.01 23.90
CA LEU A 162 -1.49 -22.11 22.84
C LEU A 162 -2.13 -20.84 23.42
N THR A 163 -2.80 -20.94 24.57
CA THR A 163 -3.38 -19.78 25.25
C THR A 163 -2.28 -18.83 25.73
N GLU A 164 -1.21 -19.35 26.31
CA GLU A 164 -0.05 -18.54 26.73
C GLU A 164 0.70 -17.97 25.53
N GLU A 165 0.97 -18.75 24.47
CA GLU A 165 1.56 -18.27 23.22
C GLU A 165 0.74 -17.09 22.66
N ARG A 166 -0.58 -17.23 22.58
CA ARG A 166 -1.46 -16.16 22.10
C ARG A 166 -1.40 -14.91 22.98
N LYS A 167 -1.37 -15.07 24.31
CA LYS A 167 -1.23 -13.94 25.25
C LYS A 167 0.08 -13.20 25.00
N GLU A 168 1.18 -13.91 24.81
CA GLU A 168 2.47 -13.32 24.49
C GLU A 168 2.44 -12.59 23.14
N LEU A 169 1.89 -13.21 22.11
CA LEU A 169 1.80 -12.59 20.79
C LEU A 169 0.93 -11.33 20.78
N ILE A 170 -0.15 -11.28 21.58
CA ILE A 170 -0.98 -10.08 21.74
C ILE A 170 -0.18 -8.93 22.34
N LYS A 171 0.69 -9.19 23.34
CA LYS A 171 1.57 -8.16 23.93
C LYS A 171 2.53 -7.57 22.91
N GLY A 172 2.87 -8.30 21.85
CA GLY A 172 3.78 -7.84 20.80
C GLY A 172 3.21 -6.76 19.85
N SER A 173 1.91 -6.44 19.93
CA SER A 173 1.23 -5.41 19.13
C SER A 173 1.48 -5.53 17.62
N TYR A 174 1.57 -6.77 17.10
CA TYR A 174 1.99 -7.06 15.73
C TYR A 174 1.07 -6.46 14.66
N LYS A 175 -0.22 -6.26 14.96
CA LYS A 175 -1.16 -5.60 14.05
C LYS A 175 -0.70 -4.18 13.70
N ASP A 176 -0.45 -3.37 14.72
CA ASP A 176 -0.10 -1.95 14.53
C ASP A 176 1.33 -1.82 14.03
N ARG A 177 2.26 -2.67 14.51
CA ARG A 177 3.64 -2.71 14.00
C ARG A 177 3.69 -3.08 12.52
N HIS A 178 2.95 -4.09 12.08
CA HIS A 178 2.88 -4.46 10.66
C HIS A 178 2.26 -3.35 9.82
N PHE A 179 1.20 -2.70 10.30
CA PHE A 179 0.58 -1.57 9.60
C PHE A 179 1.56 -0.39 9.44
N ASN A 180 2.25 -0.02 10.51
CA ASN A 180 3.25 1.05 10.49
C ASN A 180 4.43 0.69 9.57
N ALA A 181 4.97 -0.53 9.68
CA ALA A 181 6.04 -1.00 8.82
C ALA A 181 5.61 -1.00 7.35
N GLY A 182 4.41 -1.51 7.03
CA GLY A 182 3.86 -1.46 5.68
C GLY A 182 3.70 -0.03 5.14
N SER A 183 3.33 0.92 6.00
CA SER A 183 3.17 2.33 5.62
C SER A 183 4.51 3.00 5.32
N ILE A 184 5.53 2.74 6.14
CA ILE A 184 6.91 3.19 5.92
C ILE A 184 7.46 2.58 4.62
N LEU A 185 7.29 1.26 4.44
CA LEU A 185 7.75 0.55 3.24
C LEU A 185 7.10 1.13 1.98
N LEU A 186 5.79 1.39 2.02
CA LEU A 186 5.08 2.00 0.89
C LEU A 186 5.62 3.40 0.57
N ALA A 187 5.78 4.26 1.58
CA ALA A 187 6.23 5.63 1.37
C ALA A 187 7.65 5.68 0.78
N PHE A 188 8.62 5.02 1.42
CA PHE A 188 10.01 5.02 0.96
C PHE A 188 10.18 4.21 -0.33
N GLY A 189 9.47 3.09 -0.46
CA GLY A 189 9.50 2.28 -1.66
C GLY A 189 9.03 3.02 -2.91
N VAL A 190 7.94 3.80 -2.80
CA VAL A 190 7.45 4.63 -3.91
C VAL A 190 8.44 5.76 -4.23
N LEU A 191 8.96 6.44 -3.20
CA LEU A 191 9.98 7.49 -3.37
C LEU A 191 11.22 6.97 -4.10
N GLU A 192 11.71 5.79 -3.74
CA GLU A 192 12.86 5.17 -4.40
C GLU A 192 12.56 4.67 -5.81
N SER A 193 11.37 4.11 -6.05
CA SER A 193 11.00 3.66 -7.39
C SER A 193 10.94 4.83 -8.38
N VAL A 194 10.47 6.00 -7.94
CA VAL A 194 10.47 7.21 -8.77
C VAL A 194 11.86 7.85 -8.79
N GLY A 195 12.48 7.97 -7.61
CA GLY A 195 13.78 8.59 -7.39
C GLY A 195 14.91 7.90 -8.13
N GLY A 196 14.94 6.57 -8.20
CA GLY A 196 15.93 5.80 -8.96
C GLY A 196 15.88 6.09 -10.47
N GLY A 197 14.67 6.26 -11.02
CA GLY A 197 14.47 6.69 -12.40
C GLY A 197 14.96 8.12 -12.62
N VAL A 198 14.56 9.05 -11.76
CA VAL A 198 14.97 10.47 -11.82
C VAL A 198 16.49 10.62 -11.67
N ASN A 199 17.09 9.88 -10.74
CA ASN A 199 18.54 9.84 -10.51
C ASN A 199 19.29 9.35 -11.76
N THR A 200 18.77 8.32 -12.44
CA THR A 200 19.32 7.86 -13.72
C THR A 200 19.21 8.93 -14.81
N TRP A 201 18.09 9.65 -14.85
CA TRP A 201 17.90 10.74 -15.78
C TRP A 201 18.86 11.92 -15.52
N PHE A 202 19.04 12.35 -14.26
CA PHE A 202 20.03 13.39 -13.92
C PHE A 202 21.44 13.01 -14.40
N ARG A 203 21.83 11.74 -14.26
CA ARG A 203 23.15 11.28 -14.69
C ARG A 203 23.32 11.17 -16.19
N THR A 204 22.28 10.92 -16.96
CA THR A 204 22.47 10.44 -18.35
C THR A 204 21.59 11.14 -19.38
N GLY A 205 20.71 12.03 -18.94
CA GLY A 205 19.71 12.72 -19.77
C GLY A 205 18.60 11.82 -20.30
N LYS A 206 18.62 10.51 -20.00
CA LYS A 206 17.65 9.52 -20.48
C LYS A 206 17.39 8.43 -19.45
N LEU A 207 16.34 7.64 -19.66
CA LEU A 207 16.09 6.40 -18.92
C LEU A 207 16.61 5.22 -19.75
N PHE A 208 17.00 4.14 -19.08
CA PHE A 208 17.36 2.87 -19.72
C PHE A 208 16.30 1.83 -19.35
N PRO A 209 15.26 1.65 -20.18
CA PRO A 209 14.27 0.62 -19.94
C PRO A 209 14.93 -0.75 -19.99
N GLY A 210 14.80 -1.51 -18.91
CA GLY A 210 15.40 -2.83 -18.78
C GLY A 210 14.75 -3.63 -17.65
N PRO A 211 15.10 -4.91 -17.48
CA PRO A 211 14.44 -5.81 -16.54
C PRO A 211 14.38 -5.25 -15.11
N HIS A 212 15.45 -4.63 -14.64
CA HIS A 212 15.50 -4.03 -13.30
C HIS A 212 14.47 -2.91 -13.14
N LEU A 213 14.42 -1.95 -14.07
CA LEU A 213 13.48 -0.83 -14.02
C LEU A 213 12.02 -1.32 -14.09
N PHE A 214 11.72 -2.26 -14.98
CA PHE A 214 10.36 -2.80 -15.12
C PHE A 214 9.92 -3.62 -13.91
N ALA A 215 10.81 -4.43 -13.34
CA ALA A 215 10.54 -5.13 -12.09
C ALA A 215 10.29 -4.15 -10.94
N GLY A 216 11.02 -3.03 -10.88
CA GLY A 216 10.85 -2.01 -9.84
C GLY A 216 9.48 -1.33 -9.95
N ALA A 217 9.08 -0.98 -11.18
CA ALA A 217 7.74 -0.47 -11.43
C ALA A 217 6.64 -1.47 -11.05
N ALA A 218 6.82 -2.75 -11.37
CA ALA A 218 5.90 -3.82 -10.99
C ALA A 218 5.79 -3.97 -9.46
N ILE A 219 6.91 -3.92 -8.74
CA ILE A 219 6.96 -3.96 -7.26
C ILE A 219 6.13 -2.82 -6.66
N THR A 220 6.28 -1.61 -7.19
CA THR A 220 5.52 -0.43 -6.77
C THR A 220 4.01 -0.61 -6.97
N ILE A 221 3.60 -1.19 -8.10
CA ILE A 221 2.19 -1.54 -8.35
C ILE A 221 1.71 -2.58 -7.34
N LEU A 222 2.48 -3.63 -7.09
CA LEU A 222 2.13 -4.69 -6.14
C LEU A 222 1.98 -4.13 -4.71
N TRP A 223 2.83 -3.21 -4.27
CA TRP A 223 2.68 -2.53 -2.99
C TRP A 223 1.38 -1.72 -2.93
N ALA A 224 1.07 -0.94 -3.97
CA ALA A 224 -0.15 -0.15 -4.03
C ALA A 224 -1.41 -1.04 -3.97
N LEU A 225 -1.43 -2.13 -4.76
CA LEU A 225 -2.53 -3.10 -4.76
C LEU A 225 -2.67 -3.79 -3.40
N ALA A 226 -1.55 -4.21 -2.79
CA ALA A 226 -1.57 -4.83 -1.47
C ALA A 226 -2.10 -3.87 -0.39
N ALA A 227 -1.68 -2.61 -0.41
CA ALA A 227 -2.15 -1.58 0.51
C ALA A 227 -3.65 -1.28 0.33
N ALA A 228 -4.14 -1.28 -0.91
CA ALA A 228 -5.56 -1.05 -1.22
C ALA A 228 -6.50 -2.13 -0.63
N LEU A 229 -5.98 -3.32 -0.30
CA LEU A 229 -6.77 -4.39 0.33
C LEU A 229 -7.03 -4.18 1.82
N VAL A 230 -6.31 -3.25 2.47
CA VAL A 230 -6.37 -3.04 3.93
C VAL A 230 -7.80 -2.80 4.45
N PRO A 231 -8.65 -1.94 3.86
CA PRO A 231 -10.01 -1.74 4.35
C PRO A 231 -10.84 -3.04 4.35
N SER A 232 -10.72 -3.86 3.32
CA SER A 232 -11.42 -5.16 3.23
C SER A 232 -10.87 -6.18 4.22
N MET A 233 -9.56 -6.20 4.44
CA MET A 233 -8.93 -7.05 5.46
C MET A 233 -9.36 -6.66 6.89
N GLN A 234 -9.47 -5.36 7.18
CA GLN A 234 -9.94 -4.86 8.47
C GLN A 234 -11.41 -5.26 8.72
N LYS A 235 -12.22 -5.36 7.67
CA LYS A 235 -13.61 -5.85 7.73
C LYS A 235 -13.74 -7.38 7.86
N GLY A 236 -12.64 -8.13 7.94
CA GLY A 236 -12.70 -9.58 8.15
C GLY A 236 -12.52 -10.44 6.89
N SER A 237 -12.34 -9.87 5.71
CA SER A 237 -12.25 -10.65 4.46
C SER A 237 -10.98 -11.51 4.41
N GLU A 238 -11.14 -12.84 4.45
CA GLU A 238 -10.02 -13.79 4.27
C GLU A 238 -9.49 -13.79 2.83
N THR A 239 -10.35 -13.58 1.83
CA THR A 239 -9.91 -13.42 0.43
C THR A 239 -8.96 -12.25 0.29
N ALA A 240 -9.29 -11.09 0.87
CA ALA A 240 -8.41 -9.91 0.83
C ALA A 240 -7.08 -10.17 1.55
N ARG A 241 -7.11 -10.90 2.67
CA ARG A 241 -5.89 -11.27 3.43
C ARG A 241 -4.99 -12.20 2.65
N ASN A 242 -5.55 -13.23 2.03
CA ASN A 242 -4.78 -14.18 1.23
C ASN A 242 -4.24 -13.53 -0.04
N LEU A 243 -5.02 -12.65 -0.70
CA LEU A 243 -4.55 -11.89 -1.84
C LEU A 243 -3.42 -10.92 -1.46
N HIS A 244 -3.54 -10.21 -0.33
CA HIS A 244 -2.47 -9.35 0.18
C HIS A 244 -1.18 -10.14 0.43
N ILE A 245 -1.27 -11.35 1.01
CA ILE A 245 -0.12 -12.23 1.22
C ILE A 245 0.47 -12.67 -0.13
N ALA A 246 -0.36 -13.09 -1.09
CA ALA A 246 0.11 -13.54 -2.40
C ALA A 246 0.82 -12.42 -3.17
N LEU A 247 0.25 -11.21 -3.18
CA LEU A 247 0.87 -10.04 -3.81
C LEU A 247 2.23 -9.72 -3.17
N ASN A 248 2.33 -9.75 -1.84
CA ASN A 248 3.59 -9.49 -1.15
C ASN A 248 4.62 -10.61 -1.30
N ALA A 249 4.19 -11.87 -1.40
CA ALA A 249 5.08 -12.98 -1.73
C ALA A 249 5.69 -12.82 -3.12
N LEU A 250 4.86 -12.47 -4.12
CA LEU A 250 5.35 -12.13 -5.46
C LEU A 250 6.31 -10.93 -5.43
N ASN A 251 6.01 -9.93 -4.61
CA ASN A 251 6.87 -8.76 -4.40
C ASN A 251 8.26 -9.16 -3.92
N VAL A 252 8.35 -10.02 -2.89
CA VAL A 252 9.62 -10.54 -2.38
C VAL A 252 10.37 -11.33 -3.46
N LEU A 253 9.68 -12.15 -4.25
CA LEU A 253 10.31 -12.89 -5.36
C LEU A 253 10.90 -11.94 -6.41
N LEU A 254 10.20 -10.86 -6.77
CA LEU A 254 10.71 -9.84 -7.69
C LEU A 254 11.92 -9.11 -7.11
N PHE A 255 11.91 -8.77 -5.82
CA PHE A 255 13.07 -8.21 -5.13
C PHE A 255 14.29 -9.13 -5.23
N VAL A 256 14.12 -10.42 -4.93
CA VAL A 256 15.20 -11.41 -5.03
C VAL A 256 15.71 -11.50 -6.48
N TRP A 257 14.80 -11.51 -7.45
CA TRP A 257 15.16 -11.56 -8.86
C TRP A 257 15.90 -10.30 -9.34
N GLN A 258 15.65 -9.14 -8.73
CA GLN A 258 16.35 -7.92 -9.06
C GLN A 258 17.81 -7.89 -8.59
N ILE A 259 18.21 -8.72 -7.62
CA ILE A 259 19.55 -8.67 -7.01
C ILE A 259 20.67 -8.76 -8.07
N PRO A 260 20.70 -9.74 -9.00
CA PRO A 260 21.76 -9.82 -10.00
C PRO A 260 21.81 -8.59 -10.91
N THR A 261 20.66 -8.16 -11.43
CA THR A 261 20.57 -6.98 -12.32
C THR A 261 20.95 -5.68 -11.59
N GLY A 262 20.65 -5.57 -10.29
CA GLY A 262 21.07 -4.44 -9.46
C GLY A 262 22.59 -4.38 -9.28
N ILE A 263 23.22 -5.53 -9.07
CA ILE A 263 24.69 -5.62 -8.98
C ILE A 263 25.34 -5.19 -10.30
N GLU A 264 24.83 -5.63 -11.44
CA GLU A 264 25.32 -5.20 -12.76
C GLU A 264 25.22 -3.67 -12.94
N ILE A 265 24.13 -3.06 -12.48
CA ILE A 265 23.96 -1.59 -12.53
C ILE A 265 24.97 -0.90 -11.61
N VAL A 266 25.20 -1.42 -10.40
CA VAL A 266 26.22 -0.88 -9.48
C VAL A 266 27.60 -0.91 -10.13
N LEU A 267 27.97 -2.01 -10.79
CA LEU A 267 29.25 -2.12 -11.50
C LEU A 267 29.37 -1.06 -12.61
N LYS A 268 28.31 -0.83 -13.38
CA LYS A 268 28.26 0.25 -14.39
C LYS A 268 28.38 1.64 -13.74
N VAL A 269 27.77 1.86 -12.57
CA VAL A 269 27.93 3.11 -11.83
C VAL A 269 29.41 3.32 -11.47
N PHE A 270 30.11 2.29 -10.98
CA PHE A 270 31.55 2.38 -10.69
C PHE A 270 32.39 2.62 -11.95
N GLU A 271 31.99 2.08 -13.09
CA GLU A 271 32.67 2.26 -14.37
C GLU A 271 32.51 3.69 -14.94
N PHE A 272 31.29 4.24 -14.88
CA PHE A 272 30.94 5.46 -15.63
C PHE A 272 30.79 6.74 -14.79
N THR A 273 30.76 6.65 -13.46
CA THR A 273 30.64 7.84 -12.59
C THR A 273 31.93 8.11 -11.85
N ASN A 274 32.20 9.39 -11.55
CA ASN A 274 33.27 9.80 -10.66
C ASN A 274 32.68 10.25 -9.31
N TRP A 275 33.51 10.21 -8.27
CA TRP A 275 33.21 10.84 -6.98
C TRP A 275 33.06 12.37 -7.17
N PRO A 276 32.29 13.09 -6.32
CA PRO A 276 32.03 12.83 -4.90
C PRO A 276 31.03 11.75 -4.58
#